data_AF-A0A1N5SEE6-F1
#
_entry.id   AF-A0A1N5SEE6-F1
#
_cell.length_a   1.000
_cell.length_b   1.000
_cell.length_c   1.000
_cell.angle_alpha   90.00
_cell.angle_beta   90.00
_cell.angle_gamma   90.00
#
_symmetry.space_group_name_H-M   'P 1'
#
loop_
_entity.id
_entity.type
_entity.pdbx_description
1 polymer ?
#
loop_
_entity_poly.entity_id
_entity_poly.type
_entity_poly.pdbx_seq_one_letter_code
_entity_poly.pdbx_strand_id
1 'polypeptide(L)'
;MDFVVSHHLLPSNILGYSSFTVNLILLLIGIGLSFRGEKSWKLIMLALGAYGGFVITAYILVRFHFTGLPTILIFAIGAVIGAVAFKFLAEIAICASIAFTVFIGLNYVSGAGVVIAGIAALIAFVVTYYRFNKVVIYVAAFAGALAIWIALYGMGLPDVSAQVFAAAAMIMGIVLQKYEASQDKIQRSRIRSDY
;
A
#
# COMPACT_ATOMS: atom_id res chain seq x y z
N MET A 1 -31.14 2.10 -29.98
CA MET A 1 -31.05 1.04 -28.94
C MET A 1 -30.28 1.64 -27.79
N ASP A 2 -31.01 2.09 -26.77
CA ASP A 2 -30.43 2.75 -25.61
C ASP A 2 -29.77 1.69 -24.72
N PHE A 3 -28.45 1.78 -24.58
CA PHE A 3 -27.70 1.03 -23.58
C PHE A 3 -28.00 1.64 -22.21
N VAL A 4 -29.05 1.13 -21.55
CA VAL A 4 -29.27 1.34 -20.12
C VAL A 4 -28.18 0.56 -19.39
N VAL A 5 -27.06 1.24 -19.13
CA VAL A 5 -25.99 0.75 -18.24
C VAL A 5 -26.57 0.77 -16.83
N SER A 6 -27.06 -0.39 -16.41
CA SER A 6 -27.52 -0.62 -15.04
C SER A 6 -26.31 -0.53 -14.10
N HIS A 7 -26.26 0.51 -13.28
CA HIS A 7 -25.30 0.70 -12.19
C HIS A 7 -25.53 -0.30 -11.04
N HIS A 8 -25.45 -1.60 -11.30
CA HIS A 8 -25.37 -2.64 -10.28
C HIS A 8 -23.93 -3.12 -10.12
N LEU A 9 -23.06 -2.26 -9.57
CA LEU A 9 -21.73 -2.68 -9.12
C LEU A 9 -21.60 -2.41 -7.63
N LEU A 10 -22.16 -3.36 -6.87
CA LEU A 10 -21.79 -3.83 -5.51
C LEU A 10 -23.08 -4.22 -4.77
N PRO A 11 -23.24 -5.48 -4.33
CA PRO A 11 -24.38 -5.87 -3.50
C PRO A 11 -24.35 -5.04 -2.22
N SER A 12 -25.39 -4.24 -2.01
CA SER A 12 -25.55 -3.26 -0.91
C SER A 12 -25.63 -3.85 0.50
N ASN A 13 -25.38 -5.16 0.65
CA ASN A 13 -25.74 -5.94 1.85
C ASN A 13 -24.63 -6.87 2.37
N ILE A 14 -23.34 -6.56 2.16
CA ILE A 14 -22.28 -7.45 2.69
C ILE A 14 -22.18 -7.35 4.24
N LEU A 15 -22.59 -6.22 4.85
CA LEU A 15 -22.42 -5.98 6.30
C LEU A 15 -23.56 -5.16 6.97
N GLY A 16 -24.69 -4.92 6.30
CA GLY A 16 -25.81 -4.13 6.85
C GLY A 16 -25.59 -2.61 6.89
N TYR A 17 -24.51 -2.11 6.30
CA TYR A 17 -24.24 -0.68 6.16
C TYR A 17 -24.81 -0.13 4.85
N SER A 18 -25.36 1.09 4.90
CA SER A 18 -25.81 1.78 3.68
C SER A 18 -24.64 2.01 2.73
N SER A 19 -24.89 2.01 1.41
CA SER A 19 -23.87 2.32 0.40
C SER A 19 -23.18 3.66 0.66
N PHE A 20 -23.91 4.63 1.22
CA PHE A 20 -23.35 5.92 1.63
C PHE A 20 -22.30 5.77 2.75
N THR A 21 -22.57 4.95 3.77
CA THR A 21 -21.63 4.68 4.87
C THR A 21 -20.35 4.02 4.36
N VAL A 22 -20.48 3.05 3.45
CA VAL A 22 -19.31 2.37 2.84
C VAL A 22 -18.46 3.37 2.05
N ASN A 23 -19.09 4.22 1.23
CA ASN A 23 -18.40 5.25 0.46
C ASN A 23 -17.75 6.29 1.37
N LEU A 24 -18.37 6.66 2.49
CA LEU A 24 -17.80 7.59 3.46
C LEU A 24 -16.55 7.00 4.13
N ILE A 25 -16.60 5.74 4.54
CA ILE A 25 -15.44 5.04 5.09
C ILE A 25 -14.33 4.97 4.04
N LEU A 26 -14.65 4.63 2.80
CA LEU A 26 -13.70 4.56 1.70
C LEU A 26 -13.06 5.94 1.41
N LEU A 27 -13.83 7.02 1.48
CA LEU A 27 -13.34 8.39 1.35
C LEU A 27 -12.34 8.74 2.45
N LEU A 28 -12.66 8.41 3.70
CA LEU A 28 -11.78 8.65 4.85
C LEU A 28 -10.48 7.86 4.74
N ILE A 29 -10.56 6.59 4.31
CA ILE A 29 -9.39 5.74 4.04
C ILE A 29 -8.55 6.35 2.90
N GLY A 30 -9.20 6.80 1.82
CA GLY A 30 -8.54 7.41 0.67
C GLY A 30 -7.79 8.70 1.03
N ILE A 31 -8.40 9.55 1.84
CA ILE A 31 -7.75 10.75 2.41
C ILE A 31 -6.58 10.33 3.30
N GLY A 32 -6.79 9.40 4.23
CA GLY A 32 -5.74 8.92 5.14
C GLY A 32 -4.52 8.35 4.40
N LEU A 33 -4.73 7.57 3.35
CA LEU A 33 -3.67 7.03 2.48
C LEU A 33 -2.96 8.13 1.67
N SER A 34 -3.72 9.12 1.17
CA SER A 34 -3.16 10.20 0.35
C SER A 34 -2.25 11.15 1.14
N PHE A 35 -2.50 11.34 2.44
CA PHE A 35 -1.72 12.27 3.27
C PHE A 35 -0.71 11.61 4.20
N ARG A 36 -0.94 10.36 4.64
CA ARG A 36 -0.04 9.63 5.57
C ARG A 36 0.37 8.25 5.07
N GLY A 37 0.32 8.05 3.76
CA GLY A 37 0.58 6.79 3.09
C GLY A 37 1.83 6.05 3.56
N GLU A 38 2.98 6.73 3.64
CA GLU A 38 4.24 6.09 4.05
C GLU A 38 4.19 5.50 5.49
N LYS A 39 3.65 6.26 6.44
CA LYS A 39 3.57 5.86 7.86
C LYS A 39 2.51 4.78 8.05
N SER A 40 1.33 4.97 7.46
CA SER A 40 0.22 4.02 7.50
C SER A 40 0.62 2.68 6.84
N TRP A 41 1.32 2.71 5.72
CA TRP A 41 1.79 1.51 5.02
C TRP A 41 2.71 0.67 5.90
N LYS A 42 3.71 1.28 6.53
CA LYS A 42 4.65 0.59 7.41
C LYS A 42 3.93 -0.03 8.60
N LEU A 43 2.98 0.68 9.20
CA LEU A 43 2.18 0.18 10.32
C LEU A 43 1.28 -0.99 9.91
N ILE A 44 0.57 -0.88 8.79
CA ILE A 44 -0.32 -1.94 8.28
C ILE A 44 0.48 -3.21 7.98
N MET A 45 1.61 -3.09 7.29
CA MET A 45 2.44 -4.25 6.96
C MET A 45 3.08 -4.89 8.20
N LEU A 46 3.49 -4.09 9.18
CA LEU A 46 3.98 -4.62 10.46
C LEU A 46 2.87 -5.34 11.24
N ALA A 47 1.66 -4.77 11.29
CA ALA A 47 0.54 -5.37 12.00
C ALA A 47 0.08 -6.69 11.34
N LEU A 48 -0.04 -6.71 10.01
CA LEU A 48 -0.37 -7.91 9.25
C LEU A 48 0.72 -8.98 9.39
N GLY A 49 1.99 -8.58 9.33
CA GLY A 49 3.11 -9.50 9.54
C GLY A 49 3.18 -10.06 10.96
N ALA A 50 2.92 -9.22 11.97
CA ALA A 50 2.87 -9.66 13.36
C ALA A 50 1.74 -10.67 13.59
N TYR A 51 0.56 -10.40 13.03
CA TYR A 51 -0.57 -11.33 13.08
C TYR A 51 -0.25 -12.65 12.35
N GLY A 52 0.30 -12.59 11.14
CA GLY A 52 0.70 -13.79 10.40
C GLY A 52 1.77 -14.61 11.14
N GLY A 53 2.79 -13.95 11.69
CA GLY A 53 3.84 -14.58 12.49
C GLY A 53 3.29 -15.24 13.76
N PHE A 54 2.35 -14.58 14.44
CA PHE A 54 1.64 -15.14 15.59
C PHE A 54 0.88 -16.41 15.22
N VAL A 55 0.10 -16.39 14.13
CA VAL A 55 -0.70 -17.54 13.67
C VAL A 55 0.19 -18.72 13.27
N ILE A 56 1.26 -18.47 12.52
CA ILE A 56 2.23 -19.52 12.14
C ILE A 56 2.87 -20.14 13.37
N THR A 57 3.24 -19.30 14.35
CA THR A 57 3.86 -19.75 15.59
C THR A 57 2.89 -20.58 16.43
N ALA A 58 1.61 -20.18 16.50
CA ALA A 58 0.54 -20.96 17.13
C ALA A 58 0.41 -22.34 16.49
N TYR A 59 0.40 -22.38 15.16
CA TYR A 59 0.29 -23.62 14.41
C TYR A 59 1.47 -24.57 14.70
N ILE A 60 2.70 -24.05 14.72
CA ILE A 60 3.91 -24.83 15.03
C ILE A 60 3.86 -25.35 16.48
N LEU A 61 3.53 -24.49 17.45
CA LEU A 61 3.42 -24.87 18.87
C LEU A 61 2.43 -26.01 19.09
N VAL A 62 1.25 -25.93 18.48
CA VAL A 62 0.22 -26.98 18.54
C VAL A 62 0.69 -28.26 17.86
N ARG A 63 1.38 -28.15 16.72
CA ARG A 63 1.83 -29.33 15.96
C ARG A 63 2.92 -30.11 16.67
N PHE A 64 3.86 -29.42 17.31
CA PHE A 64 5.06 -30.03 17.91
C PHE A 64 4.98 -30.20 19.43
N HIS A 65 3.85 -29.85 20.05
CA HIS A 65 3.58 -30.08 21.49
C HIS A 65 4.69 -29.54 22.41
N PHE A 66 5.18 -28.32 22.16
CA PHE A 66 6.15 -27.68 23.06
C PHE A 66 5.45 -27.23 24.36
N THR A 67 5.57 -28.04 25.42
CA THR A 67 4.88 -27.84 26.70
C THR A 67 5.74 -27.21 27.80
N GLY A 68 7.05 -26.99 27.57
CA GLY A 68 8.01 -26.59 28.61
C GLY A 68 8.63 -25.20 28.50
N LEU A 69 8.29 -24.42 27.47
CA LEU A 69 8.83 -23.07 27.25
C LEU A 69 7.79 -21.99 27.59
N PRO A 70 8.21 -20.76 27.95
CA PRO A 70 7.28 -19.65 28.15
C PRO A 70 6.59 -19.33 26.81
N THR A 71 5.40 -19.90 26.62
CA THR A 71 4.62 -19.84 25.36
C THR A 71 4.38 -18.40 24.90
N ILE A 72 4.12 -17.50 25.86
CA ILE A 72 3.97 -16.05 25.61
C ILE A 72 5.21 -15.46 24.93
N LEU A 73 6.41 -15.87 25.35
CA LEU A 73 7.67 -15.39 24.79
C LEU A 73 7.86 -15.87 23.34
N ILE A 74 7.51 -17.14 23.06
CA ILE A 74 7.61 -17.73 21.72
C ILE A 74 6.65 -17.02 20.76
N PHE A 75 5.41 -16.76 21.21
CA PHE A 75 4.44 -15.98 20.43
C PHE A 75 4.95 -14.57 20.11
N ALA A 76 5.55 -13.90 21.09
CA ALA A 76 6.11 -12.57 20.89
C ALA A 76 7.27 -12.59 19.86
N ILE A 77 8.19 -13.56 19.98
CA ILE A 77 9.30 -13.73 19.02
C ILE A 77 8.76 -14.01 17.61
N GLY A 78 7.79 -14.93 17.50
CA GLY A 78 7.13 -15.26 16.25
C GLY A 78 6.44 -14.07 15.58
N ALA A 79 5.73 -13.25 16.36
CA ALA A 79 5.12 -12.03 15.87
C ALA A 79 6.16 -11.00 15.40
N VAL A 80 7.26 -10.81 16.14
CA VAL A 80 8.34 -9.88 15.75
C VAL A 80 9.02 -10.35 14.46
N ILE A 81 9.37 -11.63 14.36
CA ILE A 81 9.98 -12.21 13.15
C ILE A 81 9.02 -12.09 11.97
N GLY A 82 7.74 -12.42 12.17
CA GLY A 82 6.71 -12.28 11.14
C GLY A 82 6.54 -10.83 10.67
N ALA A 83 6.53 -9.86 11.58
CA ALA A 83 6.44 -8.44 11.25
C ALA A 83 7.62 -7.97 10.37
N VAL A 84 8.84 -8.37 10.73
CA VAL A 84 10.05 -8.01 9.95
C VAL A 84 10.05 -8.68 8.59
N ALA A 85 9.76 -9.99 8.54
CA ALA A 85 9.75 -10.77 7.30
C ALA A 85 8.67 -10.28 6.33
N PHE A 86 7.45 -10.04 6.82
CA PHE A 86 6.34 -9.59 5.98
C PHE A 86 6.56 -8.18 5.44
N LYS A 87 7.12 -7.29 6.26
CA LYS A 87 7.54 -5.97 5.78
C LYS A 87 8.52 -6.12 4.63
N PHE A 88 9.62 -6.85 4.81
CA PHE A 88 10.63 -7.06 3.76
C PHE A 88 10.03 -7.69 2.49
N LEU A 89 9.15 -8.69 2.64
CA LEU A 89 8.49 -9.36 1.53
C LEU A 89 7.56 -8.40 0.77
N ALA A 90 6.82 -7.54 1.46
CA ALA A 90 5.99 -6.51 0.84
C ALA A 90 6.83 -5.47 0.07
N GLU A 91 8.00 -5.10 0.59
CA GLU A 91 8.93 -4.19 -0.12
C GLU A 91 9.42 -4.83 -1.43
N ILE A 92 9.85 -6.08 -1.39
CA ILE A 92 10.27 -6.84 -2.58
C ILE A 92 9.11 -7.00 -3.56
N ALA A 93 7.91 -7.35 -3.09
CA ALA A 93 6.75 -7.59 -3.93
C ALA A 93 6.34 -6.34 -4.73
N ILE A 94 6.37 -5.15 -4.10
CA ILE A 94 6.13 -3.89 -4.81
C ILE A 94 7.23 -3.63 -5.84
N CYS A 95 8.50 -3.76 -5.47
CA CYS A 95 9.62 -3.57 -6.40
C CYS A 95 9.52 -4.52 -7.60
N ALA A 96 9.18 -5.78 -7.36
CA ALA A 96 8.97 -6.79 -8.39
C ALA A 96 7.76 -6.45 -9.28
N SER A 97 6.65 -5.98 -8.70
CA SER A 97 5.45 -5.60 -9.45
C SER A 97 5.71 -4.42 -10.40
N ILE A 98 6.48 -3.43 -9.96
CA ILE A 98 6.88 -2.28 -10.79
C ILE A 98 7.84 -2.73 -11.89
N ALA A 99 8.86 -3.53 -11.56
CA ALA A 99 9.78 -4.09 -12.54
C ALA A 99 9.05 -4.92 -13.61
N PHE A 100 8.05 -5.69 -13.19
CA PHE A 100 7.21 -6.48 -14.08
C PHE A 100 6.32 -5.60 -14.97
N THR A 101 5.77 -4.50 -14.45
CA THR A 101 5.01 -3.53 -15.25
C THR A 101 5.89 -2.89 -16.33
N VAL A 102 7.15 -2.55 -16.00
CA VAL A 102 8.13 -2.05 -16.98
C VAL A 102 8.46 -3.10 -18.03
N PHE A 103 8.66 -4.36 -17.61
CA PHE A 103 8.88 -5.47 -18.52
C PHE A 103 7.73 -5.63 -19.52
N ILE A 104 6.49 -5.67 -19.02
CA ILE A 104 5.30 -5.81 -19.87
C ILE A 104 5.17 -4.62 -20.81
N GLY A 105 5.32 -3.40 -20.30
CA GLY A 105 5.22 -2.19 -21.11
C GLY A 105 6.22 -2.19 -22.28
N LEU A 106 7.48 -2.51 -22.02
CA LEU A 106 8.50 -2.52 -23.06
C LEU A 106 8.35 -3.69 -24.03
N ASN A 107 8.07 -4.89 -23.52
CA ASN A 107 8.00 -6.10 -24.35
C ASN A 107 6.71 -6.14 -25.19
N TYR A 108 5.55 -5.92 -24.56
CA TYR A 108 4.25 -6.10 -25.22
C TYR A 108 3.71 -4.82 -25.89
N VAL A 109 3.95 -3.64 -25.30
CA VAL A 109 3.39 -2.39 -25.86
C VAL A 109 4.35 -1.78 -26.87
N SER A 110 5.65 -1.76 -26.56
CA SER A 110 6.67 -1.15 -27.44
C SER A 110 7.35 -2.15 -28.37
N GLY A 111 7.11 -3.46 -28.23
CA GLY A 111 7.73 -4.50 -29.06
C GLY A 111 9.24 -4.63 -28.86
N ALA A 112 9.78 -4.18 -27.73
CA ALA A 112 11.20 -4.30 -27.43
C ALA A 112 11.58 -5.77 -27.22
N GLY A 113 12.76 -6.16 -27.69
CA GLY A 113 13.25 -7.53 -27.51
C GLY A 113 13.30 -7.95 -26.03
N VAL A 114 12.99 -9.22 -25.76
CA VAL A 114 12.89 -9.80 -24.41
C VAL A 114 14.11 -9.48 -23.55
N VAL A 115 15.32 -9.50 -24.14
CA VAL A 115 16.59 -9.19 -23.45
C VAL A 115 16.64 -7.73 -23.01
N ILE A 116 16.25 -6.79 -23.88
CA ILE A 116 16.24 -5.35 -23.57
C ILE A 116 15.20 -5.05 -22.48
N ALA A 117 14.00 -5.61 -22.62
CA ALA A 117 12.94 -5.48 -21.61
C ALA A 117 13.37 -6.08 -20.26
N GLY A 118 14.07 -7.22 -20.27
CA GLY A 118 14.59 -7.88 -19.07
C GLY A 118 15.65 -7.05 -18.34
N ILE A 119 16.63 -6.49 -19.07
CA ILE A 119 17.65 -5.60 -18.49
C ILE A 119 17.00 -4.34 -17.92
N ALA A 120 16.07 -3.72 -18.67
CA ALA A 120 15.35 -2.54 -18.20
C ALA A 120 14.51 -2.83 -16.94
N ALA A 121 13.86 -3.98 -16.86
CA ALA A 121 13.12 -4.41 -15.67
C ALA A 121 14.03 -4.61 -14.45
N LEU A 122 15.22 -5.20 -14.65
CA LEU A 122 16.24 -5.34 -13.60
C LEU A 122 16.72 -3.98 -13.09
N ILE A 123 17.01 -3.05 -14.00
CA ILE A 123 17.39 -1.68 -13.63
C ILE A 123 16.24 -1.01 -12.86
N ALA A 124 15.00 -1.15 -13.33
CA ALA A 124 13.82 -0.61 -12.67
C ALA A 124 13.65 -1.20 -11.25
N PHE A 125 13.87 -2.50 -11.07
CA PHE A 125 13.83 -3.16 -9.76
C PHE A 125 14.85 -2.54 -8.80
N VAL A 126 16.12 -2.44 -9.21
CA VAL A 126 17.21 -1.90 -8.38
C VAL A 126 16.94 -0.44 -8.03
N VAL A 127 16.56 0.39 -9.01
CA VAL A 127 16.24 1.81 -8.79
C VAL A 127 15.07 1.97 -7.83
N THR A 128 14.01 1.18 -8.02
CA THR A 128 12.81 1.21 -7.18
C THR A 128 13.14 0.76 -5.75
N TYR A 129 13.98 -0.27 -5.59
CA TYR A 129 14.44 -0.75 -4.29
C TYR A 129 15.23 0.32 -3.52
N TYR A 130 16.21 0.97 -4.16
CA TYR A 130 16.95 2.07 -3.52
C TYR A 130 16.10 3.31 -3.20
N ARG A 131 15.02 3.52 -3.96
CA ARG A 131 14.09 4.65 -3.77
C ARG A 131 12.78 4.23 -3.11
N PHE A 132 12.74 3.08 -2.43
CA PHE A 132 11.51 2.46 -1.95
C PHE A 132 10.62 3.41 -1.13
N ASN A 133 11.18 4.15 -0.17
CA ASN A 133 10.39 5.12 0.62
C ASN A 133 9.69 6.16 -0.26
N LYS A 134 10.32 6.62 -1.36
CA LYS A 134 9.67 7.55 -2.30
C LYS A 134 8.58 6.84 -3.10
N VAL A 135 8.83 5.60 -3.52
CA VAL A 135 7.89 4.79 -4.30
C VAL A 135 6.61 4.53 -3.49
N VAL A 136 6.72 4.21 -2.21
CA VAL A 136 5.57 4.00 -1.32
C VAL A 136 4.70 5.26 -1.23
N ILE A 137 5.29 6.46 -1.17
CA ILE A 137 4.52 7.72 -1.19
C ILE A 137 3.68 7.82 -2.47
N TYR A 138 4.27 7.53 -3.63
CA TYR A 138 3.55 7.57 -4.91
C TYR A 138 2.46 6.51 -5.01
N VAL A 139 2.75 5.27 -4.61
CA VAL A 139 1.79 4.16 -4.63
C VAL A 139 0.63 4.44 -3.67
N ALA A 140 0.92 4.91 -2.47
CA ALA A 140 -0.11 5.22 -1.48
C ALA A 140 -0.95 6.44 -1.88
N ALA A 141 -0.35 7.47 -2.47
CA ALA A 141 -1.09 8.61 -2.99
C ALA A 141 -1.98 8.23 -4.17
N PHE A 142 -1.51 7.37 -5.07
CA PHE A 142 -2.30 6.86 -6.19
C PHE A 142 -3.47 5.99 -5.70
N ALA A 143 -3.21 5.03 -4.81
CA ALA A 143 -4.24 4.19 -4.22
C ALA A 143 -5.28 5.01 -3.42
N GLY A 144 -4.81 6.02 -2.68
CA GLY A 144 -5.67 6.95 -1.96
C GLY A 144 -6.55 7.79 -2.88
N ALA A 145 -5.99 8.31 -3.98
CA ALA A 145 -6.73 9.04 -4.99
C ALA A 145 -7.79 8.17 -5.68
N LEU A 146 -7.45 6.92 -5.98
CA LEU A 146 -8.38 5.96 -6.59
C LEU A 146 -9.54 5.65 -5.63
N ALA A 147 -9.26 5.48 -4.33
CA ALA A 147 -10.30 5.33 -3.30
C ALA A 147 -11.19 6.59 -3.18
N ILE A 148 -10.62 7.80 -3.23
CA ILE A 148 -11.37 9.06 -3.22
C ILE A 148 -12.27 9.15 -4.45
N TRP A 149 -11.76 8.82 -5.65
CA TRP A 149 -12.54 8.84 -6.88
C TRP A 149 -13.74 7.90 -6.80
N ILE A 150 -13.52 6.63 -6.43
CA ILE A 150 -14.60 5.64 -6.28
C ILE A 150 -15.62 6.09 -5.23
N ALA A 151 -15.17 6.63 -4.10
CA ALA A 151 -16.04 7.09 -3.04
C ALA A 151 -16.91 8.28 -3.48
N LEU A 152 -16.32 9.29 -4.11
CA LEU A 152 -17.05 10.48 -4.59
C LEU A 152 -18.02 10.13 -5.71
N TYR A 153 -17.60 9.29 -6.66
CA TYR A 153 -18.47 8.79 -7.71
C TYR A 153 -19.64 7.98 -7.13
N GLY A 154 -19.37 7.10 -6.15
CA GLY A 154 -20.40 6.34 -5.44
C GLY A 154 -21.34 7.18 -4.58
N MET A 155 -20.97 8.41 -4.23
CA MET A 155 -21.82 9.41 -3.56
C MET A 155 -22.65 10.24 -4.55
N GLY A 156 -22.53 10.00 -5.86
CA GLY A 156 -23.29 10.68 -6.90
C GLY A 156 -22.64 11.94 -7.46
N LEU A 157 -21.35 12.19 -7.19
CA LEU A 157 -20.65 13.25 -7.92
C LEU A 157 -20.46 12.86 -9.41
N PRO A 158 -20.54 13.84 -10.33
CA PRO A 158 -20.17 13.62 -11.72
C PRO A 158 -18.74 13.10 -11.83
N ASP A 159 -18.52 12.11 -12.70
CA ASP A 159 -17.24 11.41 -12.85
C ASP A 159 -16.06 12.37 -13.06
N VAL A 160 -16.20 13.32 -13.98
CA VAL A 160 -15.15 14.33 -14.26
C VAL A 160 -14.81 15.14 -13.01
N SER A 161 -15.81 15.58 -12.23
CA SER A 161 -15.58 16.32 -11.00
C SER A 161 -14.88 15.46 -9.94
N ALA A 162 -15.31 14.21 -9.77
CA ALA A 162 -14.71 13.25 -8.84
C ALA A 162 -13.23 12.96 -9.21
N GLN A 163 -12.92 12.83 -10.50
CA GLN A 163 -11.55 12.68 -10.99
C GLN A 163 -10.69 13.90 -10.69
N VAL A 164 -11.21 15.11 -10.91
CA VAL A 164 -10.49 16.36 -10.60
C VAL A 164 -10.17 16.46 -9.10
N PHE A 165 -11.13 16.14 -8.23
CA PHE A 165 -10.90 16.12 -6.78
C PHE A 165 -9.87 15.06 -6.37
N ALA A 166 -9.96 13.85 -6.92
CA ALA A 166 -9.01 12.79 -6.67
C ALA A 166 -7.59 13.16 -7.14
N ALA A 167 -7.45 13.76 -8.32
CA ALA A 167 -6.16 14.22 -8.85
C ALA A 167 -5.58 15.34 -7.99
N ALA A 168 -6.40 16.31 -7.57
CA ALA A 168 -5.97 17.38 -6.67
C ALA A 168 -5.50 16.82 -5.31
N ALA A 169 -6.25 15.87 -4.74
CA ALA A 169 -5.87 15.20 -3.50
C ALA A 169 -4.57 14.38 -3.66
N MET A 170 -4.37 13.72 -4.80
CA MET A 170 -3.14 13.00 -5.11
C MET A 170 -1.92 13.93 -5.13
N ILE A 171 -2.01 15.04 -5.87
CA ILE A 171 -0.92 16.01 -6.01
C ILE A 171 -0.59 16.63 -4.65
N MET A 172 -1.62 17.10 -3.94
CA MET A 172 -1.47 17.71 -2.62
C MET A 172 -0.89 16.72 -1.61
N GLY A 173 -1.36 15.47 -1.64
CA GLY A 173 -0.87 14.38 -0.80
C GLY A 173 0.60 14.05 -1.04
N ILE A 174 1.04 13.97 -2.30
CA ILE A 174 2.45 13.74 -2.65
C ILE A 174 3.34 14.89 -2.15
N VAL A 175 2.91 16.14 -2.35
CA VAL A 175 3.68 17.32 -1.92
C VAL A 175 3.83 17.32 -0.40
N LEU A 176 2.73 17.10 0.32
CA LEU A 176 2.71 17.14 1.78
C LEU A 176 3.54 16.00 2.39
N GLN A 177 3.40 14.77 1.89
CA GLN A 177 4.21 13.64 2.35
C GLN A 177 5.71 13.83 2.08
N LYS A 178 6.10 14.42 0.94
CA LYS A 178 7.50 14.76 0.66
C LYS A 178 8.05 15.85 1.59
N TYR A 179 7.23 16.84 1.91
CA TYR A 179 7.59 17.89 2.84
C TYR A 179 7.82 17.33 4.25
N GLU A 180 6.90 16.53 4.77
CA GLU A 180 7.04 15.84 6.06
C GLU A 180 8.31 14.98 6.11
N ALA A 181 8.54 14.15 5.09
CA ALA A 181 9.72 13.28 5.03
C ALA A 181 11.05 14.05 4.99
N SER A 182 11.03 15.32 4.53
CA SER A 182 12.20 16.20 4.51
C SER A 182 12.43 16.85 5.88
N GLN A 183 11.37 17.30 6.55
CA GLN A 183 11.44 17.85 7.92
C GLN A 183 11.93 16.81 8.93
N ASP A 184 11.42 15.57 8.86
CA ASP A 184 11.83 14.48 9.74
C ASP A 184 13.35 14.19 9.64
N LYS A 185 13.96 14.38 8.46
CA LYS A 185 15.41 14.23 8.27
C LYS A 185 16.20 15.37 8.91
N ILE A 186 15.74 16.61 8.75
CA ILE A 186 16.39 17.81 9.31
C ILE A 186 16.37 17.76 10.84
N GLN A 187 15.25 17.33 11.42
CA GLN A 187 15.13 17.21 12.87
C GLN A 187 16.07 16.14 13.44
N ARG A 188 16.20 14.98 12.78
CA ARG A 188 17.14 13.93 13.17
C ARG A 188 18.61 14.35 13.04
N SER A 189 18.96 15.13 12.02
CA SER A 189 20.33 15.65 11.88
C SER A 189 20.69 16.67 12.95
N ARG A 190 19.73 17.49 13.40
CA ARG A 190 19.94 18.45 14.50
C ARG A 190 20.21 17.72 15.82
N ILE A 191 19.36 16.75 16.17
CA ILE A 191 19.55 15.95 17.39
C ILE A 191 20.92 15.26 17.41
N ARG A 192 21.43 14.81 16.25
CA ARG A 192 22.76 14.17 16.16
C ARG A 192 23.93 15.15 16.27
N SER A 193 23.72 16.44 15.99
CA SER A 193 24.76 17.47 16.10
C SER A 193 24.96 17.95 17.54
N ASP A 194 24.02 17.65 18.44
CA ASP A 194 24.02 18.07 19.84
C ASP A 194 24.68 17.03 20.77
N TYR A 195 25.19 15.91 20.22
CA TYR A 195 25.95 14.86 20.91
C TYR A 195 27.36 14.72 20.32
#